data_AF-A0A815TJG1-F1
#
_entry.id   AF-A0A815TJG1-F1
#
_cell.length_a   1.000
_cell.length_b   1.000
_cell.length_c   1.000
_cell.angle_alpha   90.00
_cell.angle_beta   90.00
_cell.angle_gamma   90.00
#
_symmetry.space_group_name_H-M   'P 1'
#
loop_
_entity.id
_entity.type
_entity.pdbx_description
1 polymer ?
#
loop_
_entity_poly.entity_id
_entity_poly.type
_entity_poly.pdbx_seq_one_letter_code
_entity_poly.pdbx_strand_id
1 'polypeptide(L)'
;MLERMLSFYIFVFVSFTAVVFQCDSAPIVYTITYQQYTTVQIGWTQQQVTQNIGSAGNLVSQSGTGNTAITIIKYTGSQSPLAVATFLFQGGILLSKAQIGLDTTVYTITLAQYTAIQTDWTRDQVTKLVGSAGCNVSEAGTGNIAVVIVQYKTAGTTFGIVSLGFVGGKIVSKTEVGFASTVTNKINLLQYNTIQIGWTQQQVTTLLGGSGTIVSQSGTQGSPYQITIVQYVGSQSSLTAVTFLFQGGILSSKAQIGLDTGIYTMTYQQFTTIEIGWTRDQVTNVVGSAGCNVSEAGSGSTAVIIVQ
;
A
#
# COMPACT_ATOMS: atom_id res chain seq x y z
N MET A 1 -4.65 -4.56 21.65
CA MET A 1 -3.19 -4.27 21.63
C MET A 1 -2.49 -4.97 20.46
N LEU A 2 -2.77 -6.26 20.21
CA LEU A 2 -2.27 -7.01 19.05
C LEU A 2 -2.71 -6.42 17.69
N GLU A 3 -3.95 -5.96 17.56
CA GLU A 3 -4.46 -5.29 16.34
C GLU A 3 -3.82 -3.92 16.10
N ARG A 4 -3.54 -3.14 17.15
CA ARG A 4 -2.80 -1.87 17.05
C ARG A 4 -1.33 -2.08 16.67
N MET A 5 -0.73 -3.21 17.08
CA MET A 5 0.61 -3.60 16.61
C MET A 5 0.57 -3.99 15.12
N LEU A 6 -0.46 -4.73 14.67
CA LEU A 6 -0.58 -5.14 13.27
C LEU A 6 -0.69 -3.94 12.30
N SER A 7 -1.45 -2.90 12.67
CA SER A 7 -1.54 -1.65 11.89
C SER A 7 -0.22 -0.87 11.83
N PHE A 8 0.58 -0.91 12.90
CA PHE A 8 1.90 -0.27 12.93
C PHE A 8 2.93 -1.06 12.09
N TYR A 9 2.87 -2.39 12.09
CA TYR A 9 3.77 -3.22 11.28
C TYR A 9 3.48 -3.12 9.77
N ILE A 10 2.22 -2.99 9.35
CA ILE A 10 1.88 -2.80 7.93
C ILE A 10 2.40 -1.45 7.41
N PHE A 11 2.34 -0.39 8.22
CA PHE A 11 2.85 0.94 7.85
C PHE A 11 4.39 1.03 7.83
N VAL A 12 5.05 0.31 8.74
CA VAL A 12 6.53 0.23 8.79
C VAL A 12 7.10 -0.67 7.68
N PHE A 13 6.37 -1.70 7.21
CA PHE A 13 6.90 -2.58 6.16
C PHE A 13 6.82 -1.99 4.74
N VAL A 14 5.82 -1.16 4.44
CA VAL A 14 5.73 -0.47 3.13
C VAL A 14 6.84 0.58 2.97
N SER A 15 7.34 1.14 4.08
CA SER A 15 8.38 2.18 4.08
C SER A 15 9.81 1.63 3.91
N PHE A 16 10.06 0.32 4.07
CA PHE A 16 11.39 -0.26 3.79
C PHE A 16 11.72 -0.41 2.30
N THR A 17 10.73 -0.22 1.43
CA THR A 17 10.91 -0.24 -0.03
C THR A 17 11.46 1.08 -0.59
N ALA A 18 11.55 2.14 0.22
CA ALA A 18 12.00 3.45 -0.22
C ALA A 18 13.52 3.65 -0.03
N VAL A 19 14.22 3.64 -1.16
CA VAL A 19 15.45 4.39 -1.44
C VAL A 19 16.73 4.00 -0.67
N VAL A 20 17.57 3.21 -1.33
CA VAL A 20 19.04 3.42 -1.30
C VAL A 20 19.59 3.23 -2.71
N PHE A 21 19.45 4.27 -3.54
CA PHE A 21 20.29 4.45 -4.73
C PHE A 21 21.55 5.17 -4.27
N GLN A 22 22.63 4.43 -4.08
CA GLN A 22 23.95 5.02 -3.90
C GLN A 22 24.73 4.74 -5.19
N CYS A 23 25.05 5.81 -5.90
CA CYS A 23 25.95 5.80 -7.03
C CYS A 23 27.37 5.68 -6.45
N ASP A 24 27.95 4.49 -6.52
CA ASP A 24 29.39 4.34 -6.28
C ASP A 24 29.96 3.34 -7.27
N SER A 25 30.99 3.78 -8.00
CA SER A 25 31.59 3.12 -9.13
C SER A 25 32.73 2.20 -8.68
N ALA A 26 32.39 0.99 -8.22
CA ALA A 26 33.34 -0.11 -7.99
C ALA A 26 32.75 -1.44 -8.51
N PRO A 27 33.57 -2.37 -9.04
CA PRO A 27 33.08 -3.59 -9.67
C PRO A 27 32.46 -4.55 -8.63
N ILE A 28 31.39 -5.22 -9.06
CA ILE A 28 30.42 -6.02 -8.29
C ILE A 28 31.09 -7.05 -7.34
N VAL A 29 30.74 -7.10 -6.04
CA VAL A 29 31.28 -8.14 -5.13
C VAL A 29 30.23 -8.94 -4.33
N TYR A 30 28.98 -8.49 -4.29
CA TYR A 30 27.93 -9.12 -3.47
C TYR A 30 26.71 -9.49 -4.31
N THR A 31 26.86 -10.47 -5.21
CA THR A 31 25.74 -10.94 -6.01
C THR A 31 24.94 -12.03 -5.33
N ILE A 32 23.66 -12.13 -5.71
CA ILE A 32 22.80 -13.23 -5.32
C ILE A 32 21.92 -13.65 -6.50
N THR A 33 21.67 -14.94 -6.64
CA THR A 33 20.69 -15.50 -7.58
C THR A 33 19.33 -15.65 -6.91
N TYR A 34 18.25 -15.71 -7.69
CA TYR A 34 16.92 -16.01 -7.13
C TYR A 34 16.86 -17.40 -6.46
N GLN A 35 17.57 -18.39 -7.01
CA GLN A 35 17.65 -19.71 -6.40
C GLN A 35 18.30 -19.65 -5.01
N GLN A 36 19.42 -18.95 -4.85
CA GLN A 36 20.05 -18.76 -3.54
C GLN A 36 19.15 -17.98 -2.58
N TYR A 37 18.42 -16.96 -3.06
CA TYR A 37 17.49 -16.20 -2.22
C TYR A 37 16.35 -17.07 -1.67
N THR A 38 15.81 -17.97 -2.48
CA THR A 38 14.67 -18.83 -2.10
C THR A 38 15.06 -19.93 -1.12
N THR A 39 16.33 -20.38 -1.11
CA THR A 39 16.80 -21.37 -0.13
C THR A 39 17.04 -20.79 1.26
N VAL A 40 17.30 -19.49 1.39
CA VAL A 40 17.49 -18.83 2.70
C VAL A 40 16.18 -18.83 3.50
N GLN A 41 16.24 -19.30 4.74
CA GLN A 41 15.08 -19.37 5.64
C GLN A 41 15.20 -18.39 6.80
N ILE A 42 14.06 -17.85 7.24
CA ILE A 42 13.97 -17.08 8.48
C ILE A 42 14.48 -17.92 9.65
N GLY A 43 15.22 -17.30 10.56
CA GLY A 43 15.88 -17.97 11.69
C GLY A 43 17.30 -18.45 11.40
N TRP A 44 17.78 -18.40 10.16
CA TRP A 44 19.18 -18.70 9.85
C TRP A 44 20.14 -17.66 10.45
N THR A 45 21.33 -18.09 10.83
CA THR A 45 22.42 -17.18 11.23
C THR A 45 22.99 -16.47 10.01
N GLN A 46 23.65 -15.33 10.23
CA GLN A 46 24.40 -14.64 9.17
C GLN A 46 25.45 -15.54 8.51
N GLN A 47 26.07 -16.47 9.26
CA GLN A 47 27.04 -17.43 8.73
C GLN A 47 26.38 -18.44 7.78
N GLN A 48 25.21 -18.98 8.13
CA GLN A 48 24.46 -19.89 7.26
C GLN A 48 24.04 -19.19 5.95
N VAL A 49 23.57 -17.95 6.05
CA VAL A 49 23.24 -17.13 4.87
C VAL A 49 24.48 -16.91 3.99
N THR A 50 25.61 -16.56 4.60
CA THR A 50 26.90 -16.34 3.91
C THR A 50 27.37 -17.61 3.20
N GLN A 51 27.27 -18.78 3.84
CA GLN A 51 27.64 -20.07 3.25
C GLN A 51 26.75 -20.42 2.06
N ASN A 52 25.44 -20.16 2.16
CA ASN A 52 24.50 -20.42 1.08
C ASN A 52 24.71 -19.50 -0.14
N ILE A 53 24.99 -18.21 0.09
CA ILE A 53 25.18 -17.23 -0.99
C ILE A 53 26.63 -17.28 -1.54
N GLY A 54 27.59 -17.67 -0.71
CA GLY A 54 29.02 -17.65 -1.01
C GLY A 54 29.69 -16.30 -0.75
N SER A 55 28.99 -15.35 -0.13
CA SER A 55 29.52 -14.02 0.19
C SER A 55 28.79 -13.42 1.39
N ALA A 56 29.46 -12.53 2.12
CA ALA A 56 28.93 -11.90 3.34
C ALA A 56 27.91 -10.77 3.04
N GLY A 57 27.87 -10.31 1.79
CA GLY A 57 27.00 -9.23 1.36
C GLY A 57 27.51 -7.83 1.69
N ASN A 58 26.82 -6.82 1.19
CA ASN A 58 27.12 -5.43 1.50
C ASN A 58 26.41 -5.02 2.79
N LEU A 59 27.16 -4.62 3.82
CA LEU A 59 26.59 -4.06 5.04
C LEU A 59 25.99 -2.67 4.74
N VAL A 60 24.67 -2.53 4.91
CA VAL A 60 23.96 -1.25 4.69
C VAL A 60 23.81 -0.48 5.98
N SER A 61 23.49 -1.17 7.08
CA SER A 61 23.24 -0.53 8.36
C SER A 61 23.50 -1.51 9.50
N GLN A 62 24.01 -0.99 10.61
CA GLN A 62 24.16 -1.70 11.86
C GLN A 62 23.85 -0.77 13.03
N SER A 63 23.09 -1.24 14.00
CA SER A 63 22.76 -0.48 15.21
C SER A 63 22.58 -1.40 16.42
N GLY A 64 22.77 -0.86 17.62
CA GLY A 64 22.66 -1.62 18.87
C GLY A 64 23.87 -2.52 19.17
N THR A 65 23.77 -3.31 20.23
CA THR A 65 24.82 -4.25 20.68
C THR A 65 24.21 -5.59 21.11
N GLY A 66 25.02 -6.65 21.10
CA GLY A 66 24.62 -7.98 21.55
C GLY A 66 23.36 -8.52 20.84
N ASN A 67 22.46 -9.13 21.60
CA ASN A 67 21.26 -9.80 21.07
C ASN A 67 20.19 -8.85 20.52
N THR A 68 20.34 -7.54 20.72
CA THR A 68 19.46 -6.52 20.15
C THR A 68 20.09 -5.82 18.95
N ALA A 69 21.32 -6.18 18.57
CA ALA A 69 21.97 -5.59 17.41
C ALA A 69 21.17 -5.90 16.15
N ILE A 70 20.81 -4.86 15.40
CA ILE A 70 20.14 -4.97 14.10
C ILE A 70 21.21 -4.79 13.03
N THR A 71 21.22 -5.68 12.04
CA THR A 71 22.17 -5.64 10.91
C THR A 71 21.40 -5.83 9.61
N ILE A 72 21.59 -4.94 8.64
CA ILE A 72 20.96 -5.02 7.32
C ILE A 72 22.04 -5.27 6.28
N ILE A 73 21.88 -6.36 5.53
CA ILE A 73 22.79 -6.77 4.48
C ILE A 73 22.05 -6.71 3.14
N LYS A 74 22.70 -6.14 2.12
CA LYS A 74 22.20 -6.02 0.76
C LYS A 74 23.04 -6.85 -0.20
N TYR A 75 22.37 -7.44 -1.17
CA TYR A 75 22.98 -8.07 -2.34
C TYR A 75 22.37 -7.50 -3.61
N THR A 76 23.18 -7.40 -4.65
CA THR A 76 22.74 -7.05 -6.00
C THR A 76 22.40 -8.33 -6.76
N GLY A 77 21.40 -8.31 -7.63
CA GLY A 77 21.05 -9.49 -8.42
C GLY A 77 22.16 -9.85 -9.40
N SER A 78 22.47 -11.14 -9.50
CA SER A 78 23.51 -11.63 -10.43
C SER A 78 23.17 -11.38 -11.90
N GLN A 79 21.87 -11.29 -12.23
CA GLN A 79 21.37 -11.10 -13.59
C GLN A 79 21.02 -9.64 -13.92
N SER A 80 20.89 -8.77 -12.89
CA SER A 80 20.50 -7.38 -13.09
C SER A 80 21.02 -6.50 -11.95
N PRO A 81 21.70 -5.39 -12.24
CA PRO A 81 22.15 -4.45 -11.21
C PRO A 81 21.00 -3.67 -10.56
N LEU A 82 19.81 -3.69 -11.17
CA LEU A 82 18.59 -3.10 -10.61
C LEU A 82 17.85 -4.07 -9.68
N ALA A 83 18.19 -5.36 -9.72
CA ALA A 83 17.64 -6.35 -8.82
C ALA A 83 18.40 -6.33 -7.49
N VAL A 84 17.66 -6.47 -6.39
CA VAL A 84 18.21 -6.35 -5.04
C VAL A 84 17.56 -7.37 -4.12
N ALA A 85 18.35 -7.96 -3.22
CA ALA A 85 17.83 -8.59 -2.00
C ALA A 85 18.39 -7.92 -0.76
N THR A 86 17.58 -7.88 0.28
CA THR A 86 17.96 -7.41 1.61
C THR A 86 17.61 -8.44 2.66
N PHE A 87 18.49 -8.54 3.65
CA PHE A 87 18.36 -9.42 4.80
C PHE A 87 18.53 -8.61 6.06
N LEU A 88 17.56 -8.67 6.97
CA LEU A 88 17.62 -8.03 8.27
C LEU A 88 17.84 -9.09 9.34
N PHE A 89 18.91 -8.92 10.10
CA PHE A 89 19.27 -9.75 11.22
C PHE A 89 19.04 -9.00 12.52
N GLN A 90 18.59 -9.70 13.56
CA GLN A 90 18.57 -9.23 14.94
C GLN A 90 19.31 -10.23 15.81
N GLY A 91 20.31 -9.77 16.55
CA GLY A 91 21.17 -10.66 17.35
C GLY A 91 21.87 -11.74 16.51
N GLY A 92 22.18 -11.44 15.24
CA GLY A 92 22.80 -12.36 14.30
C GLY A 92 21.86 -13.41 13.66
N ILE A 93 20.57 -13.40 14.01
CA ILE A 93 19.54 -14.30 13.46
C ILE A 93 18.69 -13.55 12.44
N LEU A 94 18.46 -14.17 11.29
CA LEU A 94 17.66 -13.60 10.21
C LEU A 94 16.20 -13.47 10.64
N LEU A 95 15.72 -12.23 10.72
CA LEU A 95 14.35 -11.90 11.10
C LEU A 95 13.45 -11.70 9.89
N SER A 96 13.98 -11.12 8.82
CA SER A 96 13.26 -10.89 7.57
C SER A 96 14.17 -10.86 6.35
N LYS A 97 13.62 -11.24 5.21
CA LYS A 97 14.25 -11.10 3.89
C LYS A 97 13.28 -10.44 2.90
N ALA A 98 13.82 -9.69 1.95
CA ALA A 98 13.04 -9.07 0.88
C ALA A 98 13.83 -9.09 -0.43
N GLN A 99 13.11 -9.09 -1.55
CA GLN A 99 13.73 -8.96 -2.87
C GLN A 99 12.84 -8.18 -3.84
N ILE A 100 13.50 -7.53 -4.79
CA ILE A 100 12.87 -6.94 -5.97
C ILE A 100 13.73 -7.31 -7.18
N GLY A 101 13.08 -7.82 -8.23
CA GLY A 101 13.71 -8.07 -9.52
C GLY A 101 14.65 -9.28 -9.58
N LEU A 102 14.80 -10.07 -8.51
CA LEU A 102 15.53 -11.33 -8.58
C LEU A 102 14.71 -12.39 -9.30
N ASP A 103 13.41 -12.50 -8.97
CA ASP A 103 12.48 -13.31 -9.74
C ASP A 103 12.10 -12.56 -11.03
N THR A 104 12.46 -13.13 -12.17
CA THR A 104 12.14 -12.58 -13.49
C THR A 104 10.87 -13.18 -14.07
N THR A 105 10.25 -14.14 -13.39
CA THR A 105 8.98 -14.76 -13.79
C THR A 105 7.86 -13.72 -13.71
N VAL A 106 7.03 -13.67 -14.75
CA VAL A 106 5.88 -12.77 -14.80
C VAL A 106 4.63 -13.51 -14.32
N TYR A 107 4.18 -13.18 -13.11
CA TYR A 107 2.90 -13.64 -12.58
C TYR A 107 1.84 -12.58 -12.84
N THR A 108 0.79 -12.92 -13.57
CA THR A 108 -0.30 -11.99 -13.89
C THR A 108 -1.55 -12.30 -13.07
N ILE A 109 -2.32 -11.26 -12.78
CA ILE A 109 -3.64 -11.38 -12.17
C ILE A 109 -4.62 -10.45 -12.88
N THR A 110 -5.84 -10.90 -13.09
CA THR A 110 -6.92 -10.08 -13.69
C THR A 110 -7.72 -9.34 -12.61
N LEU A 111 -8.44 -8.28 -12.99
CA LEU A 111 -9.34 -7.57 -12.08
C LEU A 111 -10.40 -8.52 -11.50
N ALA A 112 -10.96 -9.43 -12.31
CA ALA A 112 -11.96 -10.39 -11.85
C ALA A 112 -11.41 -11.31 -10.75
N GLN A 113 -10.19 -11.84 -10.94
CA GLN A 113 -9.51 -12.65 -9.93
C GLN A 113 -9.20 -11.82 -8.67
N TYR A 114 -8.64 -10.63 -8.81
CA TYR A 114 -8.34 -9.75 -7.67
C TYR A 114 -9.60 -9.39 -6.85
N THR A 115 -10.71 -9.13 -7.54
CA THR A 115 -12.00 -8.80 -6.91
C THR A 115 -12.55 -9.99 -6.13
N ALA A 116 -12.41 -11.21 -6.67
CA ALA A 116 -12.89 -12.43 -6.03
C ALA A 116 -12.06 -12.84 -4.79
N ILE A 117 -10.81 -12.42 -4.69
CA ILE A 117 -9.98 -12.69 -3.50
C ILE A 117 -10.54 -11.95 -2.29
N GLN A 118 -10.76 -12.69 -1.20
CA GLN A 118 -11.19 -12.14 0.08
C GLN A 118 -10.03 -12.15 1.08
N THR A 119 -10.12 -11.32 2.12
CA THR A 119 -9.30 -11.50 3.31
C THR A 119 -9.61 -12.87 3.95
N ASP A 120 -8.69 -13.36 4.78
CA ASP A 120 -8.69 -14.70 5.38
C ASP A 120 -8.46 -15.89 4.44
N TRP A 121 -8.38 -15.68 3.12
CA TRP A 121 -8.00 -16.73 2.18
C TRP A 121 -6.56 -17.19 2.37
N THR A 122 -6.30 -18.48 2.13
CA THR A 122 -4.96 -19.06 2.12
C THR A 122 -4.26 -18.87 0.77
N ARG A 123 -2.94 -19.08 0.76
CA ARG A 123 -2.16 -19.10 -0.49
C ARG A 123 -2.64 -20.13 -1.50
N ASP A 124 -3.09 -21.30 -1.05
CA ASP A 124 -3.57 -22.35 -1.95
C ASP A 124 -4.88 -21.93 -2.64
N GLN A 125 -5.77 -21.25 -1.91
CA GLN A 125 -7.01 -20.71 -2.47
C GLN A 125 -6.71 -19.64 -3.53
N VAL A 126 -5.77 -18.73 -3.26
CA VAL A 126 -5.32 -17.73 -4.25
C VAL A 126 -4.68 -18.40 -5.46
N THR A 127 -3.77 -19.36 -5.23
CA THR A 127 -3.08 -20.07 -6.32
C THR A 127 -4.07 -20.81 -7.21
N LYS A 128 -5.08 -21.44 -6.62
CA LYS A 128 -6.15 -22.12 -7.37
C LYS A 128 -6.98 -21.14 -8.22
N LEU A 129 -7.25 -19.94 -7.72
CA LEU A 129 -8.02 -18.92 -8.44
C LEU A 129 -7.19 -18.22 -9.54
N VAL A 130 -5.94 -17.88 -9.23
CA VAL A 130 -5.06 -17.11 -10.11
C VAL A 130 -4.32 -17.99 -11.11
N GLY A 131 -4.07 -19.25 -10.76
CA GLY A 131 -3.23 -20.18 -11.52
C GLY A 131 -1.74 -20.08 -11.20
N SER A 132 -1.34 -19.22 -10.25
CA SER A 132 0.04 -19.12 -9.78
C SER A 132 0.15 -18.61 -8.34
N ALA A 133 1.24 -18.99 -7.67
CA ALA A 133 1.54 -18.58 -6.30
C ALA A 133 2.01 -17.13 -6.18
N GLY A 134 2.29 -16.47 -7.31
CA GLY A 134 2.86 -15.13 -7.36
C GLY A 134 4.33 -15.08 -6.93
N CYS A 135 4.89 -13.87 -6.92
CA CYS A 135 6.26 -13.62 -6.53
C CYS A 135 6.35 -13.29 -5.02
N ASN A 136 7.10 -14.07 -4.25
CA ASN A 136 7.46 -13.67 -2.88
C ASN A 136 8.44 -12.48 -2.94
N VAL A 137 8.01 -11.34 -2.42
CA VAL A 137 8.86 -10.13 -2.37
C VAL A 137 9.35 -9.81 -0.96
N SER A 138 8.68 -10.34 0.07
CA SER A 138 9.11 -10.19 1.47
C SER A 138 8.59 -11.33 2.33
N GLU A 139 9.44 -11.80 3.24
CA GLU A 139 9.17 -12.83 4.24
C GLU A 139 9.74 -12.39 5.60
N ALA A 140 8.99 -12.57 6.68
CA ALA A 140 9.43 -12.26 8.04
C ALA A 140 8.75 -13.15 9.09
N GLY A 141 9.41 -13.37 10.23
CA GLY A 141 8.84 -14.15 11.34
C GLY A 141 8.64 -15.64 11.02
N THR A 142 8.06 -16.37 11.97
CA THR A 142 7.80 -17.82 11.87
C THR A 142 6.46 -18.21 12.49
N GLY A 143 5.95 -19.39 12.15
CA GLY A 143 4.70 -19.92 12.71
C GLY A 143 3.49 -19.02 12.44
N ASN A 144 2.64 -18.83 13.46
CA ASN A 144 1.37 -18.10 13.34
C ASN A 144 1.52 -16.58 13.14
N ILE A 145 2.74 -16.05 13.28
CA ILE A 145 3.06 -14.64 13.04
C ILE A 145 3.91 -14.46 11.78
N ALA A 146 4.15 -15.54 11.02
CA ALA A 146 4.89 -15.45 9.77
C ALA A 146 4.16 -14.51 8.82
N VAL A 147 4.88 -13.52 8.32
CA VAL A 147 4.42 -12.52 7.37
C VAL A 147 5.01 -12.85 6.01
N VAL A 148 4.17 -12.88 4.98
CA VAL A 148 4.67 -12.97 3.61
C VAL A 148 3.92 -12.03 2.69
N ILE A 149 4.63 -11.28 1.87
CA ILE A 149 4.06 -10.42 0.83
C ILE A 149 4.30 -11.06 -0.53
N VAL A 150 3.21 -11.23 -1.27
CA VAL A 150 3.19 -11.74 -2.64
C VAL A 150 2.83 -10.63 -3.60
N GLN A 151 3.51 -10.57 -4.74
CA GLN A 151 3.18 -9.66 -5.82
C GLN A 151 2.80 -10.36 -7.13
N TYR A 152 1.90 -9.72 -7.86
CA TYR A 152 1.51 -10.03 -9.22
C TYR A 152 1.54 -8.74 -10.05
N LYS A 153 1.79 -8.87 -11.35
CA LYS A 153 1.51 -7.79 -12.31
C LYS A 153 0.04 -7.80 -12.68
N THR A 154 -0.56 -6.64 -12.86
CA THR A 154 -1.93 -6.57 -13.37
C THR A 154 -1.96 -6.96 -14.85
N ALA A 155 -2.89 -7.83 -15.22
CA ALA A 155 -3.06 -8.26 -16.60
C ALA A 155 -3.50 -7.06 -17.47
N GLY A 156 -2.86 -6.91 -18.64
CA GLY A 156 -3.18 -5.85 -19.60
C GLY A 156 -2.58 -4.48 -19.30
N THR A 157 -1.70 -4.35 -18.30
CA THR A 157 -1.01 -3.08 -18.01
C THR A 157 0.50 -3.26 -17.87
N THR A 158 1.26 -2.20 -18.15
CA THR A 158 2.73 -2.22 -18.07
C THR A 158 3.25 -1.94 -16.66
N PHE A 159 2.50 -1.17 -15.86
CA PHE A 159 2.98 -0.63 -14.57
C PHE A 159 2.16 -1.07 -13.36
N GLY A 160 1.08 -1.81 -13.56
CA GLY A 160 0.20 -2.17 -12.46
C GLY A 160 0.69 -3.37 -11.67
N ILE A 161 0.44 -3.32 -10.37
CA ILE A 161 0.91 -4.29 -9.37
C ILE A 161 -0.25 -4.60 -8.42
N VAL A 162 -0.41 -5.88 -8.10
CA VAL A 162 -1.20 -6.34 -6.96
C VAL A 162 -0.25 -6.85 -5.90
N SER A 163 -0.44 -6.42 -4.65
CA SER A 163 0.26 -6.94 -3.48
C SER A 163 -0.73 -7.59 -2.52
N LEU A 164 -0.45 -8.82 -2.09
CA LEU A 164 -1.21 -9.56 -1.10
C LEU A 164 -0.33 -9.82 0.12
N GLY A 165 -0.76 -9.33 1.29
CA GLY A 165 -0.09 -9.54 2.57
C GLY A 165 -0.72 -10.69 3.33
N PHE A 166 0.08 -11.69 3.67
CA PHE A 166 -0.31 -12.86 4.45
C PHE A 166 0.28 -12.79 5.86
N VAL A 167 -0.52 -13.11 6.87
CA VAL A 167 -0.05 -13.34 8.25
C VAL A 167 -0.59 -14.69 8.72
N GLY A 168 0.28 -15.54 9.26
CA GLY A 168 -0.13 -16.89 9.70
C GLY A 168 -0.73 -17.73 8.56
N GLY A 169 -0.30 -17.48 7.31
CA GLY A 169 -0.76 -18.18 6.11
C GLY A 169 -2.07 -17.68 5.50
N LYS A 170 -2.71 -16.65 6.06
CA LYS A 170 -3.96 -16.07 5.56
C LYS A 170 -3.81 -14.62 5.14
N ILE A 171 -4.56 -14.19 4.13
CA ILE A 171 -4.57 -12.79 3.67
C ILE A 171 -5.11 -11.89 4.76
N VAL A 172 -4.32 -10.89 5.15
CA VAL A 172 -4.75 -9.80 6.04
C VAL A 172 -4.80 -8.45 5.33
N SER A 173 -4.20 -8.35 4.15
CA SER A 173 -4.25 -7.16 3.31
C SER A 173 -4.14 -7.50 1.83
N LYS A 174 -4.82 -6.70 1.00
CA LYS A 174 -4.64 -6.67 -0.44
C LYS A 174 -4.64 -5.24 -0.95
N THR A 175 -3.77 -4.95 -1.90
CA THR A 175 -3.64 -3.63 -2.52
C THR A 175 -3.42 -3.81 -4.01
N GLU A 176 -4.03 -2.96 -4.83
CA GLU A 176 -3.77 -2.90 -6.26
C GLU A 176 -3.46 -1.47 -6.71
N VAL A 177 -2.62 -1.39 -7.72
CA VAL A 177 -2.47 -0.21 -8.56
C VAL A 177 -2.57 -0.67 -10.00
N GLY A 178 -3.39 0.01 -10.78
CA GLY A 178 -3.47 -0.16 -12.24
C GLY A 178 -4.78 -0.76 -12.76
N PHE A 179 -5.70 -1.22 -11.91
CA PHE A 179 -7.02 -1.63 -12.38
C PHE A 179 -8.05 -0.49 -12.41
N ALA A 180 -7.83 0.61 -11.67
CA ALA A 180 -8.84 1.66 -11.53
C ALA A 180 -9.36 2.26 -12.86
N SER A 181 -8.55 2.29 -13.91
CA SER A 181 -8.96 2.75 -15.25
C SER A 181 -9.90 1.80 -15.98
N THR A 182 -10.05 0.56 -15.51
CA THR A 182 -10.86 -0.48 -16.16
C THR A 182 -12.32 -0.51 -15.69
N VAL A 183 -12.64 0.19 -14.60
CA VAL A 183 -14.02 0.26 -14.07
C VAL A 183 -14.81 1.35 -14.78
N THR A 184 -15.97 0.96 -15.32
CA THR A 184 -16.83 1.83 -16.15
C THR A 184 -17.62 2.85 -15.36
N ASN A 185 -17.82 2.63 -14.05
CA ASN A 185 -18.61 3.49 -13.19
C ASN A 185 -17.85 4.77 -12.86
N LYS A 186 -18.31 5.88 -13.43
CA LYS A 186 -17.73 7.19 -13.21
C LYS A 186 -18.54 7.98 -12.18
N ILE A 187 -17.87 8.90 -11.50
CA ILE A 187 -18.46 9.81 -10.50
C ILE A 187 -18.33 11.27 -10.93
N ASN A 188 -19.37 12.07 -10.74
CA ASN A 188 -19.31 13.52 -10.93
C ASN A 188 -19.29 14.29 -9.59
N LEU A 189 -19.02 15.60 -9.65
CA LEU A 189 -18.93 16.45 -8.46
C LEU A 189 -20.23 16.49 -7.65
N LEU A 190 -21.40 16.49 -8.30
CA LEU A 190 -22.70 16.50 -7.61
C LEU A 190 -22.90 15.23 -6.79
N GLN A 191 -22.60 14.07 -7.37
CA GLN A 191 -22.65 12.78 -6.68
C GLN A 191 -21.67 12.73 -5.51
N TYR A 192 -20.43 13.17 -5.72
CA TYR A 192 -19.42 13.26 -4.65
C TYR A 192 -19.88 14.14 -3.47
N ASN A 193 -20.47 15.30 -3.77
CA ASN A 193 -20.99 16.23 -2.75
C ASN A 193 -22.23 15.67 -2.03
N THR A 194 -23.02 14.81 -2.69
CA THR A 194 -24.20 14.17 -2.10
C THR A 194 -23.82 13.11 -1.06
N ILE A 195 -22.70 12.41 -1.26
CA ILE A 195 -22.24 11.34 -0.36
C ILE A 195 -21.76 11.95 0.96
N GLN A 196 -22.24 11.42 2.07
CA GLN A 196 -21.90 11.90 3.40
C GLN A 196 -21.09 10.86 4.18
N ILE A 197 -20.18 11.35 5.04
CA ILE A 197 -19.53 10.50 6.05
C ILE A 197 -20.61 9.81 6.88
N GLY A 198 -20.38 8.54 7.23
CA GLY A 198 -21.36 7.70 7.91
C GLY A 198 -22.22 6.84 6.98
N TRP A 199 -22.20 7.07 5.67
CA TRP A 199 -22.89 6.19 4.72
C TRP A 199 -22.24 4.81 4.65
N THR A 200 -23.04 3.77 4.51
CA THR A 200 -22.57 2.41 4.21
C THR A 200 -22.00 2.34 2.79
N GLN A 201 -21.09 1.39 2.56
CA GLN A 201 -20.61 1.09 1.20
C GLN A 201 -21.75 0.78 0.24
N GLN A 202 -22.80 0.08 0.69
CA GLN A 202 -23.97 -0.24 -0.13
C GLN A 202 -24.76 1.02 -0.55
N GLN A 203 -24.94 2.00 0.34
CA GLN A 203 -25.59 3.27 0.00
C GLN A 203 -24.80 4.02 -1.08
N VAL A 204 -23.47 4.09 -0.94
CA VAL A 204 -22.59 4.72 -1.95
C VAL A 204 -22.68 3.99 -3.28
N THR A 205 -22.57 2.66 -3.28
CA THR A 205 -22.69 1.83 -4.49
C THR A 205 -24.04 2.01 -5.18
N THR A 206 -25.13 2.12 -4.41
CA THR A 206 -26.47 2.34 -4.95
C THR A 206 -26.58 3.70 -5.64
N LEU A 207 -26.08 4.76 -5.01
CA LEU A 207 -26.08 6.12 -5.59
C LEU A 207 -25.24 6.19 -6.87
N LEU A 208 -24.09 5.52 -6.90
CA LEU A 208 -23.15 5.56 -8.02
C LEU A 208 -23.43 4.50 -9.10
N GLY A 209 -24.40 3.61 -8.88
CA GLY A 209 -24.75 2.53 -9.81
C GLY A 209 -23.65 1.46 -9.96
N GLY A 210 -22.70 1.37 -9.04
CA GLY A 210 -21.60 0.39 -9.07
C GLY A 210 -20.64 0.51 -7.91
N SER A 211 -19.83 -0.52 -7.70
CA SER A 211 -19.02 -0.70 -6.49
C SER A 211 -17.68 0.04 -6.50
N GLY A 212 -17.29 0.62 -7.64
CA GLY A 212 -15.94 1.16 -7.83
C GLY A 212 -14.87 0.06 -7.81
N THR A 213 -13.61 0.47 -7.71
CA THR A 213 -12.47 -0.45 -7.58
C THR A 213 -11.99 -0.45 -6.15
N ILE A 214 -11.94 -1.61 -5.48
CA ILE A 214 -11.26 -1.71 -4.19
C ILE A 214 -9.75 -1.61 -4.48
N VAL A 215 -9.12 -0.48 -4.16
CA VAL A 215 -7.68 -0.28 -4.38
C VAL A 215 -6.85 -0.79 -3.20
N SER A 216 -7.46 -0.88 -2.01
CA SER A 216 -6.83 -1.43 -0.81
C SER A 216 -7.87 -1.98 0.14
N GLN A 217 -7.57 -3.09 0.80
CA GLN A 217 -8.39 -3.66 1.85
C GLN A 217 -7.50 -4.33 2.89
N SER A 218 -7.78 -4.12 4.17
CA SER A 218 -7.04 -4.72 5.26
C SER A 218 -7.92 -5.01 6.48
N GLY A 219 -7.44 -5.95 7.31
CA GLY A 219 -8.16 -6.45 8.48
C GLY A 219 -9.10 -7.61 8.15
N THR A 220 -9.68 -8.19 9.20
CA THR A 220 -10.59 -9.33 9.11
C THR A 220 -11.94 -8.91 8.52
N GLN A 221 -12.50 -9.73 7.63
CA GLN A 221 -13.79 -9.44 7.01
C GLN A 221 -14.90 -9.31 8.07
N GLY A 222 -15.69 -8.25 7.98
CA GLY A 222 -16.79 -7.99 8.92
C GLY A 222 -16.36 -7.40 10.27
N SER A 223 -15.06 -7.20 10.49
CA SER A 223 -14.56 -6.50 11.67
C SER A 223 -14.92 -5.01 11.62
N PRO A 224 -15.26 -4.37 12.77
CA PRO A 224 -15.42 -2.91 12.84
C PRO A 224 -14.12 -2.14 12.53
N TYR A 225 -12.98 -2.83 12.52
CA TYR A 225 -11.66 -2.26 12.18
C TYR A 225 -11.22 -2.59 10.75
N GLN A 226 -12.04 -3.30 9.98
CA GLN A 226 -11.75 -3.57 8.57
C GLN A 226 -11.68 -2.24 7.82
N ILE A 227 -10.58 -2.00 7.10
CA ILE A 227 -10.41 -0.83 6.25
C ILE A 227 -10.58 -1.27 4.79
N THR A 228 -11.42 -0.57 4.05
CA THR A 228 -11.57 -0.74 2.60
C THR A 228 -11.48 0.62 1.93
N ILE A 229 -10.53 0.76 1.01
CA ILE A 229 -10.37 1.96 0.19
C ILE A 229 -10.90 1.65 -1.20
N VAL A 230 -11.88 2.42 -1.64
CA VAL A 230 -12.53 2.28 -2.94
C VAL A 230 -12.26 3.51 -3.78
N GLN A 231 -11.82 3.31 -5.02
CA GLN A 231 -11.59 4.37 -5.99
C GLN A 231 -12.63 4.36 -7.10
N TYR A 232 -13.05 5.55 -7.53
CA TYR A 232 -13.86 5.80 -8.72
C TYR A 232 -13.13 6.79 -9.63
N VAL A 233 -13.25 6.60 -10.94
CA VAL A 233 -12.76 7.56 -11.93
C VAL A 233 -13.79 8.67 -12.13
N GLY A 234 -13.36 9.91 -12.30
CA GLY A 234 -14.29 11.01 -12.51
C GLY A 234 -14.94 10.99 -13.89
N SER A 235 -16.14 11.58 -14.00
CA SER A 235 -16.92 11.59 -15.24
C SER A 235 -16.28 12.40 -16.36
N GLN A 236 -15.54 13.45 -16.00
CA GLN A 236 -14.98 14.42 -16.93
C GLN A 236 -13.63 14.01 -17.53
N SER A 237 -12.81 13.26 -16.79
CA SER A 237 -11.46 12.89 -17.24
C SER A 237 -10.98 11.63 -16.53
N SER A 238 -10.15 10.83 -17.20
CA SER A 238 -9.48 9.67 -16.59
C SER A 238 -8.39 10.07 -15.59
N LEU A 239 -8.01 11.35 -15.55
CA LEU A 239 -7.06 11.90 -14.58
C LEU A 239 -7.74 12.37 -13.30
N THR A 240 -9.08 12.37 -13.26
CA THR A 240 -9.84 12.75 -12.08
C THR A 240 -10.29 11.50 -11.34
N ALA A 241 -10.27 11.56 -10.02
CA ALA A 241 -10.50 10.39 -9.19
C ALA A 241 -11.16 10.79 -7.88
N VAL A 242 -11.90 9.84 -7.32
CA VAL A 242 -12.44 9.91 -5.97
C VAL A 242 -12.02 8.68 -5.21
N THR A 243 -11.62 8.88 -3.97
CA THR A 243 -11.27 7.80 -3.06
C THR A 243 -12.17 7.89 -1.84
N PHE A 244 -12.78 6.76 -1.49
CA PHE A 244 -13.59 6.58 -0.31
C PHE A 244 -12.90 5.58 0.62
N LEU A 245 -12.70 5.96 1.88
CA LEU A 245 -12.22 5.07 2.92
C LEU A 245 -13.40 4.66 3.80
N PHE A 246 -13.67 3.36 3.82
CA PHE A 246 -14.63 2.73 4.69
C PHE A 246 -13.92 2.04 5.84
N GLN A 247 -14.38 2.29 7.06
CA GLN A 247 -13.99 1.55 8.26
C GLN A 247 -15.21 0.79 8.79
N GLY A 248 -15.08 -0.54 8.94
CA GLY A 248 -16.20 -1.39 9.35
C GLY A 248 -17.40 -1.31 8.40
N GLY A 249 -17.16 -1.04 7.12
CA GLY A 249 -18.20 -0.85 6.10
C GLY A 249 -18.89 0.51 6.09
N ILE A 250 -18.48 1.43 6.98
CA ILE A 250 -19.01 2.79 7.09
C ILE A 250 -18.00 3.79 6.55
N LEU A 251 -18.45 4.72 5.70
CA LEU A 251 -17.61 5.75 5.12
C LEU A 251 -17.06 6.66 6.22
N SER A 252 -15.76 6.65 6.43
CA SER A 252 -15.09 7.46 7.45
C SER A 252 -14.33 8.65 6.86
N SER A 253 -13.92 8.55 5.59
CA SER A 253 -13.39 9.69 4.84
C SER A 253 -13.62 9.56 3.34
N LYS A 254 -13.66 10.71 2.66
CA LYS A 254 -13.72 10.82 1.20
C LYS A 254 -12.75 11.88 0.72
N ALA A 255 -12.20 11.70 -0.47
CA ALA A 255 -11.33 12.66 -1.13
C ALA A 255 -11.56 12.65 -2.64
N GLN A 256 -11.34 13.78 -3.30
CA GLN A 256 -11.41 13.89 -4.76
C GLN A 256 -10.23 14.67 -5.31
N ILE A 257 -9.92 14.42 -6.57
CA ILE A 257 -9.01 15.24 -7.36
C ILE A 257 -9.64 15.54 -8.72
N GLY A 258 -9.69 16.84 -9.03
CA GLY A 258 -10.11 17.38 -10.33
C GLY A 258 -11.56 17.11 -10.74
N LEU A 259 -12.43 16.66 -9.82
CA LEU A 259 -13.88 16.66 -10.10
C LEU A 259 -14.42 18.09 -10.19
N ASP A 260 -13.84 18.98 -9.41
CA ASP A 260 -14.09 20.41 -9.50
C ASP A 260 -13.06 21.06 -10.42
N THR A 261 -13.55 21.77 -11.42
CA THR A 261 -12.74 22.52 -12.39
C THR A 261 -12.74 24.01 -12.09
N GLY A 262 -13.33 24.43 -10.97
CA GLY A 262 -13.31 25.81 -10.50
C GLY A 262 -11.88 26.32 -10.30
N ILE A 263 -11.65 27.57 -10.70
CA ILE A 263 -10.41 28.28 -10.40
C ILE A 263 -10.67 29.14 -9.19
N TYR A 264 -10.05 28.76 -8.08
CA TYR A 264 -10.12 29.49 -6.82
C TYR A 264 -8.81 30.26 -6.63
N THR A 265 -8.92 31.57 -6.47
CA THR A 265 -7.76 32.44 -6.25
C THR A 265 -7.83 33.06 -4.87
N MET A 266 -6.67 33.18 -4.24
CA MET A 266 -6.50 33.88 -2.98
C MET A 266 -5.30 34.80 -3.12
N THR A 267 -5.46 36.05 -2.73
CA THR A 267 -4.34 36.99 -2.65
C THR A 267 -3.50 36.71 -1.41
N TYR A 268 -2.22 37.09 -1.43
CA TYR A 268 -1.36 36.98 -0.26
C TYR A 268 -1.92 37.71 0.96
N GLN A 269 -2.55 38.88 0.75
CA GLN A 269 -3.17 39.64 1.83
C GLN A 269 -4.36 38.89 2.46
N GLN A 270 -5.20 38.24 1.66
CA GLN A 270 -6.29 37.40 2.17
C GLN A 270 -5.73 36.22 2.97
N PHE A 271 -4.68 35.57 2.46
CA PHE A 271 -4.02 34.45 3.16
C PHE A 271 -3.48 34.85 4.53
N THR A 272 -2.75 35.96 4.62
CA THR A 272 -2.16 36.42 5.90
C THR A 272 -3.19 36.98 6.89
N THR A 273 -4.44 37.17 6.45
CA THR A 273 -5.54 37.63 7.31
C THR A 273 -6.25 36.45 8.01
N ILE A 274 -6.14 35.23 7.47
CA ILE A 274 -6.78 34.05 8.03
C ILE A 274 -6.01 33.55 9.26
N GLU A 275 -6.72 33.27 10.35
CA GLU A 275 -6.12 32.73 11.58
C GLU A 275 -6.59 31.30 11.88
N ILE A 276 -5.75 30.55 12.60
CA ILE A 276 -6.12 29.23 13.11
C ILE A 276 -7.31 29.36 14.05
N GLY A 277 -8.32 28.50 13.87
CA GLY A 277 -9.55 28.49 14.67
C GLY A 277 -10.72 29.22 14.02
N TRP A 278 -10.51 29.88 12.88
CA TRP A 278 -11.61 30.44 12.09
C TRP A 278 -12.52 29.36 11.52
N THR A 279 -13.80 29.68 11.44
CA THR A 279 -14.81 28.88 10.73
C THR A 279 -14.66 29.03 9.22
N ARG A 280 -15.21 28.08 8.47
CA ARG A 280 -15.23 28.14 7.01
C ARG A 280 -15.93 29.39 6.48
N ASP A 281 -17.01 29.84 7.13
CA ASP A 281 -17.73 31.03 6.71
C ASP A 281 -16.88 32.29 6.88
N GLN A 282 -16.11 32.39 7.97
CA GLN A 282 -15.16 33.48 8.17
C GLN A 282 -14.09 33.51 7.08
N VAL A 283 -13.53 32.35 6.73
CA VAL A 283 -12.57 32.25 5.62
C VAL A 283 -13.22 32.65 4.30
N THR A 284 -14.43 32.14 4.03
CA THR A 284 -15.19 32.43 2.80
C THR A 284 -15.46 33.93 2.65
N ASN A 285 -15.80 34.62 3.74
CA ASN A 285 -16.04 36.06 3.75
C ASN A 285 -14.80 36.89 3.39
N VAL A 286 -13.59 36.42 3.74
CA VAL A 286 -12.33 37.11 3.38
C VAL A 286 -11.89 36.77 1.96
N VAL A 287 -11.99 35.50 1.58
CA VAL A 287 -11.50 35.00 0.28
C VAL A 287 -12.48 35.36 -0.85
N GLY A 288 -13.77 35.49 -0.54
CA GLY A 288 -14.85 35.71 -1.51
C GLY A 288 -15.32 34.41 -2.18
N SER A 289 -14.84 33.26 -1.73
CA SER A 289 -15.23 31.95 -2.22
C SER A 289 -15.07 30.89 -1.13
N ALA A 290 -15.96 29.89 -1.16
CA ALA A 290 -15.91 28.75 -0.26
C ALA A 290 -14.85 27.70 -0.67
N GLY A 291 -14.19 27.89 -1.82
CA GLY A 291 -13.23 26.94 -2.39
C GLY A 291 -13.86 25.60 -2.80
N CYS A 292 -13.01 24.63 -3.06
CA CYS A 292 -13.39 23.26 -3.39
C CYS A 292 -13.12 22.30 -2.22
N ASN A 293 -14.08 21.46 -1.84
CA ASN A 293 -13.82 20.36 -0.89
C ASN A 293 -12.96 19.28 -1.57
N VAL A 294 -11.70 19.19 -1.15
CA VAL A 294 -10.77 18.17 -1.68
C VAL A 294 -10.82 16.91 -0.82
N SER A 295 -11.03 17.04 0.49
CA SER A 295 -11.24 15.88 1.37
C SER A 295 -12.08 16.20 2.60
N GLU A 296 -12.76 15.18 3.10
CA GLU A 296 -13.60 15.22 4.30
C GLU A 296 -13.37 13.95 5.13
N ALA A 297 -13.25 14.08 6.44
CA ALA A 297 -13.09 12.96 7.37
C ALA A 297 -13.80 13.21 8.70
N GLY A 298 -14.30 12.15 9.33
CA GLY A 298 -14.97 12.25 10.63
C GLY A 298 -16.35 12.91 10.58
N SER A 299 -17.00 13.05 11.73
CA SER A 299 -18.35 13.62 11.85
C SER A 299 -18.48 14.51 13.09
N GLY A 300 -19.42 15.46 13.05
CA GLY A 300 -19.69 16.37 14.17
C GLY A 300 -18.47 17.21 14.54
N SER A 301 -18.16 17.31 15.83
CA SER A 301 -17.04 18.13 16.36
C SER A 301 -15.64 17.59 16.01
N THR A 302 -15.55 16.43 15.36
CA THR A 302 -14.28 15.82 14.90
C THR A 302 -14.12 15.87 13.38
N ALA A 303 -15.08 16.50 12.69
CA ALA A 303 -15.04 16.62 11.24
C ALA A 303 -13.85 17.49 10.81
N VAL A 304 -13.10 16.99 9.83
CA VAL A 304 -12.02 17.71 9.16
C VAL A 304 -12.39 17.84 7.70
N ILE A 305 -12.35 19.06 7.17
CA ILE A 305 -12.57 19.35 5.76
C ILE A 305 -11.35 20.11 5.25
N ILE A 306 -10.74 19.60 4.18
CA ILE A 306 -9.68 20.30 3.46
C ILE A 306 -10.29 20.97 2.23
N VAL A 307 -10.04 22.27 2.13
CA VAL A 307 -10.50 23.12 1.04
C VAL A 307 -9.29 23.58 0.24
N GLN A 308 -9.41 23.57 -1.09
CA GLN A 308 -8.42 24.12 -2.03
C GLN A 308 -9.03 25.27 -2.83
#